data_AF-A0A849K715-F1
#
_entry.id   AF-A0A849K715-F1
#
_cell.length_a   1.000
_cell.length_b   1.000
_cell.length_c   1.000
_cell.angle_alpha   90.00
_cell.angle_beta   90.00
_cell.angle_gamma   90.00
#
_symmetry.space_group_name_H-M   'P 1'
#
loop_
_entity.id
_entity.type
_entity.pdbx_description
1 polymer ?
#
loop_
_entity_poly.entity_id
_entity_poly.type
_entity_poly.pdbx_seq_one_letter_code
_entity_poly.pdbx_strand_id
1 'polypeptide(L)' 'MGLFRRRPDDDRTWGMRFTESFLPVFGPASIRRTPPVPPSAEDLAREARLHSTYEQVTGPDGHRYVVERHPD' A
#
# COMPACT_ATOMS: atom_id res chain seq x y z
N MET A 1 2.30 -26.22 -28.90
CA MET A 1 2.73 -25.20 -27.91
C MET A 1 2.29 -23.83 -28.40
N GLY A 2 1.61 -23.04 -27.58
CA GLY A 2 1.30 -21.64 -27.89
C GLY A 2 -0.04 -21.17 -27.31
N LEU A 3 -0.17 -21.13 -25.98
CA LEU A 3 -1.43 -20.80 -25.30
C LEU A 3 -1.34 -19.61 -24.33
N PHE A 4 -0.64 -18.53 -24.63
CA PHE A 4 -0.79 -17.29 -23.85
C PHE A 4 -0.58 -16.04 -24.72
N ARG A 5 -1.55 -15.74 -25.60
CA ARG A 5 -1.63 -14.41 -26.21
C ARG A 5 -2.23 -13.47 -25.17
N ARG A 6 -1.44 -12.57 -24.58
CA ARG A 6 -1.96 -11.47 -23.74
C ARG A 6 -2.93 -10.65 -24.60
N ARG A 7 -4.13 -10.38 -24.08
CA ARG A 7 -5.08 -9.45 -24.70
C ARG A 7 -4.49 -8.03 -24.54
N PRO A 8 -4.37 -7.24 -25.61
CA PRO A 8 -4.03 -5.82 -25.45
C PRO A 8 -5.15 -5.16 -24.63
N ASP A 9 -4.78 -4.29 -23.67
CA ASP A 9 -5.62 -3.70 -22.61
C ASP A 9 -5.89 -4.53 -21.34
N ASP A 10 -5.12 -5.59 -21.06
CA ASP A 10 -5.18 -6.28 -19.77
C ASP A 10 -4.07 -5.78 -18.82
N ASP A 11 -4.31 -4.65 -18.16
CA ASP A 11 -3.42 -4.03 -17.15
C ASP A 11 -3.40 -4.79 -15.80
N ARG A 12 -4.07 -5.93 -15.71
CA ARG A 12 -4.20 -6.69 -14.46
C ARG A 12 -2.89 -7.37 -14.11
N THR A 13 -2.42 -7.12 -12.90
CA THR A 13 -1.24 -7.82 -12.36
C THR A 13 -1.52 -9.31 -12.19
N TRP A 14 -0.47 -10.13 -12.12
CA TRP A 14 -0.59 -11.58 -11.91
C TRP A 14 -1.45 -11.93 -10.68
N GLY A 15 -1.30 -11.15 -9.59
CA GLY A 15 -2.11 -11.29 -8.39
C GLY A 15 -3.60 -11.00 -8.61
N MET A 16 -3.94 -9.97 -9.40
CA MET A 16 -5.33 -9.67 -9.75
C MET A 16 -5.99 -10.80 -10.53
N ARG A 17 -5.27 -11.43 -11.47
CA ARG A 17 -5.82 -12.55 -12.27
C ARG A 17 -6.07 -13.79 -11.41
N PHE A 18 -5.21 -14.05 -10.43
CA PHE A 18 -5.39 -15.14 -9.49
C PHE A 18 -6.62 -14.93 -8.61
N THR A 19 -6.78 -13.75 -8.01
CA THR A 19 -7.92 -13.46 -7.13
C THR A 19 -9.25 -13.39 -7.90
N GLU A 20 -9.23 -12.92 -9.15
CA GLU A 20 -10.40 -12.91 -10.03
C GLU A 20 -10.97 -14.32 -10.32
N SER A 21 -10.12 -15.34 -10.36
CA SER A 21 -10.54 -16.73 -10.59
C SER A 21 -11.45 -17.29 -9.49
N PHE A 22 -11.42 -16.70 -8.31
CA PHE A 22 -12.22 -17.12 -7.14
C PHE A 22 -13.54 -16.35 -7.00
N LEU A 23 -13.74 -15.27 -7.76
CA LEU A 23 -14.95 -14.45 -7.70
C LEU A 23 -16.25 -15.21 -8.04
N PRO A 24 -16.27 -16.21 -8.94
CA PRO A 24 -17.48 -17.00 -9.17
C PRO A 24 -17.93 -17.82 -7.95
N VAL A 25 -17.01 -18.15 -7.03
CA VAL A 25 -17.29 -18.95 -5.82
C VAL A 25 -17.66 -18.06 -4.63
N PHE A 26 -16.90 -16.98 -4.41
CA PHE A 26 -17.09 -16.08 -3.26
C PHE A 26 -17.98 -14.87 -3.57
N GLY A 27 -18.44 -14.73 -4.81
CA GLY A 27 -19.14 -13.55 -5.29
C GLY A 27 -18.17 -12.46 -5.77
N PRO A 28 -18.71 -11.42 -6.45
CA PRO A 28 -17.90 -10.33 -6.95
C PRO A 28 -17.15 -9.63 -5.81
N ALA A 29 -15.91 -9.21 -6.08
CA ALA A 29 -15.11 -8.47 -5.12
C ALA A 29 -15.91 -7.24 -4.67
N SER A 30 -16.31 -7.22 -3.41
CA SER A 30 -16.94 -6.06 -2.81
C SER A 30 -15.84 -5.03 -2.55
N ILE A 31 -15.41 -4.35 -3.61
CA ILE A 31 -14.55 -3.18 -3.50
C ILE A 31 -15.45 -2.10 -2.88
N ARG A 32 -15.53 -2.08 -1.54
CA ARG A 32 -16.10 -0.95 -0.85
C ARG A 32 -15.21 0.24 -1.19
N ARG A 33 -15.69 1.07 -2.11
CA ARG A 33 -15.16 2.41 -2.39
C ARG A 33 -15.56 3.34 -1.26
N THR A 34 -15.30 2.94 -0.02
CA THR A 34 -15.41 3.85 1.10
C THR A 34 -14.38 4.94 0.82
N PRO A 35 -14.79 6.21 0.68
CA PRO A 35 -13.83 7.27 0.52
C PRO A 35 -12.89 7.25 1.73
N PRO A 36 -11.60 7.52 1.55
CA PRO A 36 -10.68 7.62 2.67
C PRO A 36 -11.26 8.61 3.67
N VAL A 37 -11.33 8.19 4.94
CA VAL A 37 -11.76 9.08 6.02
C VAL A 37 -10.67 10.15 6.16
N PRO A 38 -11.01 11.45 6.06
CA PRO A 38 -10.01 12.49 6.25
C PRO A 38 -9.46 12.41 7.68
N PRO A 39 -8.15 12.61 7.87
CA PRO A 39 -7.55 12.60 9.21
C PRO A 39 -8.12 13.73 10.06
N SER A 40 -8.24 13.50 11.37
CA SER A 40 -8.65 14.54 12.31
C SER A 40 -7.54 15.59 12.50
N ALA A 41 -7.90 16.76 13.03
CA ALA A 41 -6.89 17.77 13.38
C ALA A 41 -5.88 17.25 14.43
N GLU A 42 -6.33 16.36 15.32
CA GLU A 42 -5.45 15.69 16.28
C GLU A 42 -4.46 14.74 15.60
N ASP A 43 -4.92 13.97 14.60
CA ASP A 43 -4.04 13.09 13.83
C ASP A 43 -2.99 13.88 13.08
N LEU A 44 -3.38 15.01 12.47
CA LEU A 44 -2.45 15.90 11.77
C LEU A 44 -1.41 16.51 12.72
N ALA A 45 -1.82 16.94 13.92
CA ALA A 45 -0.92 17.46 14.93
C ALA A 45 0.05 16.38 15.45
N ARG A 46 -0.45 15.16 15.66
CA ARG A 46 0.37 14.01 16.05
C ARG A 46 1.38 13.66 14.97
N GLU A 47 0.96 13.62 13.71
CA GLU A 47 1.83 13.33 12.56
C GLU A 47 2.94 14.38 12.44
N ALA A 48 2.60 15.66 12.54
CA ALA A 48 3.58 16.75 12.53
C ALA A 48 4.60 16.62 13.67
N ARG A 49 4.14 16.25 14.88
CA ARG A 49 5.03 15.99 16.02
C ARG A 49 5.96 14.80 15.75
N LEU A 50 5.43 13.69 15.25
CA LEU A 50 6.24 12.50 14.92
C LEU A 50 7.31 12.84 13.88
N HIS A 51 6.96 13.54 12.82
CA HIS A 51 7.92 13.98 11.79
C HIS A 51 8.96 14.98 12.29
N SER A 52 8.65 15.75 13.34
CA SER A 52 9.62 16.65 13.96
C SER A 52 10.59 15.93 14.89
N THR A 53 10.14 14.87 15.56
CA THR A 53 10.92 14.13 16.57
C THR A 53 11.70 12.96 15.97
N TYR A 54 11.20 12.35 14.90
CA TYR A 54 11.76 11.12 14.35
C TYR A 54 12.07 11.24 12.86
N GLU A 55 13.07 10.49 12.42
CA GLU A 55 13.40 10.31 11.02
C GLU A 55 13.53 8.83 10.65
N GLN A 56 13.26 8.53 9.37
CA GLN A 56 13.44 7.18 8.83
C GLN A 56 14.79 7.04 8.15
N VAL A 57 15.61 6.12 8.64
CA VAL A 57 16.93 5.80 8.09
C VAL A 57 16.98 4.36 7.60
N THR A 58 17.74 4.12 6.53
CA THR A 58 18.03 2.75 6.08
C THR A 58 19.32 2.29 6.72
N GLY A 59 19.26 1.18 7.45
CA GLY A 59 20.41 0.56 8.08
C GLY A 59 21.35 -0.10 7.07
N PRO A 60 22.57 -0.45 7.48
CA PRO A 60 23.55 -1.15 6.63
C PRO A 60 23.11 -2.56 6.24
N ASP A 61 22.15 -3.13 6.97
CA ASP A 61 21.48 -4.40 6.67
C ASP A 61 20.33 -4.25 5.66
N GLY A 62 20.05 -3.04 5.19
CA GLY A 62 18.98 -2.74 4.24
C GLY A 62 17.59 -2.61 4.86
N HIS A 63 17.46 -2.75 6.18
CA HIS A 63 16.19 -2.56 6.89
C HIS A 63 15.94 -1.07 7.17
N ARG A 64 14.66 -0.70 7.35
CA ARG A 64 14.24 0.68 7.61
C ARG A 64 13.94 0.87 9.09
N TYR A 65 14.56 1.87 9.69
CA TYR A 65 14.46 2.19 11.11
C TYR A 65 13.89 3.58 11.30
N VAL A 66 13.14 3.77 12.38
CA VAL A 66 12.70 5.08 12.85
C VAL A 66 13.59 5.44 14.04
N VAL A 67 14.34 6.53 13.91
CA VAL A 67 15.30 6.99 14.94
C VAL A 67 14.93 8.39 15.40
N GLU A 68 15.28 8.73 16.62
CA GLU A 68 15.13 10.10 17.12
C GLU A 68 16.05 11.04 16.34
N ARG A 69 15.51 12.18 15.93
CA ARG A 69 16.28 13.25 15.31
C ARG A 69 17.20 13.86 16.35
N HIS A 70 18.49 13.70 16.18
CA HIS A 70 19.47 14.49 16.94
C HIS A 70 19.56 15.89 16.31
N PRO A 71 19.44 16.97 17.11
CA PRO A 71 19.82 18.29 16.63
C PRO A 71 21.34 18.31 16.40
N ASP A 72 21.76 18.70 15.19
CA ASP A 72 23.15 19.05 14.89
C ASP A 72 23.63 20.23 15.76
#